data_AF-A0A7X4ESK7-F1
#
_entry.id   AF-A0A7X4ESK7-F1
#
_cell.length_a   1.000
_cell.length_b   1.000
_cell.length_c   1.000
_cell.angle_alpha   90.00
_cell.angle_beta   90.00
_cell.angle_gamma   90.00
#
_symmetry.space_group_name_H-M   'P 1'
#
loop_
_entity.id
_entity.type
_entity.pdbx_description
1 polymer ?
#
loop_
_entity_poly.entity_id
_entity_poly.type
_entity_poly.pdbx_seq_one_letter_code
_entity_poly.pdbx_strand_id
1 'polypeptide(L)' 'LMEETGLPVVLADEPLTCVARGGGRILELLDEHGPSVFAVD' A
#
# COMPACT_ATOMS: atom_id res chain seq x y z
N LEU A 1 4.09 10.03 18.59
CA LEU A 1 3.61 8.67 18.24
C LEU A 1 4.45 7.61 18.95
N MET A 2 5.76 7.52 18.68
CA MET A 2 6.63 6.55 19.36
C MET A 2 6.59 6.69 20.91
N GLU A 3 6.67 7.91 21.43
CA GLU A 3 6.62 8.17 22.88
C GLU A 3 5.27 7.82 23.52
N GLU A 4 4.18 8.19 22.85
CA GLU A 4 2.81 7.95 23.33
C GLU A 4 2.38 6.48 23.24
N THR A 5 2.82 5.75 22.20
CA THR A 5 2.40 4.37 21.97
C THR A 5 3.40 3.33 22.49
N GLY A 6 4.66 3.72 22.68
CA GLY A 6 5.76 2.80 23.00
C GLY A 6 6.11 1.81 21.88
N LEU A 7 5.51 1.96 20.68
CA LEU A 7 5.72 1.07 19.55
C LEU A 7 6.76 1.64 18.57
N PRO A 8 7.52 0.78 17.86
CA PRO A 8 8.40 1.23 16.78
C PRO A 8 7.62 1.97 15.69
N VAL A 9 8.13 3.12 15.29
CA VAL A 9 7.57 3.92 14.18
C VAL A 9 8.60 3.95 13.06
N VAL A 10 8.18 3.58 11.86
CA VAL A 10 9.04 3.54 10.67
C VAL A 10 8.47 4.47 9.62
N LEU A 11 9.32 5.30 9.02
CA LEU A 11 8.95 6.13 7.87
C LEU A 11 9.02 5.27 6.60
N ALA A 12 8.00 5.39 5.75
CA ALA A 12 8.07 4.81 4.41
C ALA A 12 9.17 5.52 3.61
N ASP A 13 9.87 4.77 2.74
CA ASP A 13 10.99 5.31 1.95
C ASP A 13 10.58 6.48 1.05
N GLU A 14 9.39 6.40 0.43
CA GLU A 14 8.82 7.45 -0.41
C GLU A 14 7.43 7.88 0.12
N PRO A 15 7.37 8.62 1.24
CA PRO A 15 6.13 8.81 1.99
C PRO A 15 5.10 9.67 1.24
N LEU A 16 5.54 10.49 0.29
CA LEU A 16 4.65 11.35 -0.51
C LEU A 16 4.07 10.64 -1.74
N THR A 17 4.65 9.52 -2.17
CA THR A 17 4.23 8.80 -3.38
C THR A 17 3.77 7.37 -3.11
N CYS A 18 3.91 6.87 -1.89
CA CYS A 18 3.60 5.47 -1.54
C CYS A 18 2.17 5.04 -1.91
N VAL A 19 1.20 5.94 -1.81
CA VAL A 19 -0.20 5.68 -2.23
C VAL A 19 -0.30 5.51 -3.74
N ALA A 20 0.27 6.42 -4.52
CA ALA A 20 0.25 6.35 -5.97
C ALA A 20 1.00 5.11 -6.48
N ARG A 21 2.14 4.76 -5.86
CA ARG A 21 2.91 3.55 -6.17
C ARG A 21 2.13 2.27 -5.87
N GLY A 22 1.47 2.21 -4.70
CA GLY A 22 0.60 1.08 -4.34
C GLY A 22 -0.57 0.94 -5.31
N GLY A 23 -1.20 2.06 -5.69
CA GLY A 23 -2.25 2.09 -6.70
C GLY A 23 -1.79 1.58 -8.07
N GLY A 24 -0.65 2.07 -8.56
CA GLY A 24 -0.05 1.60 -9.81
C GLY A 24 0.24 0.11 -9.79
N ARG A 25 0.76 -0.42 -8.68
CA ARG A 25 1.03 -1.85 -8.53
C ARG A 25 -0.24 -2.70 -8.59
N ILE A 26 -1.36 -2.23 -8.01
CA ILE A 26 -2.63 -2.94 -8.13
C ILE A 26 -3.14 -2.95 -9.58
N LEU A 27 -2.97 -1.85 -10.32
CA LEU A 27 -3.36 -1.81 -11.73
C LEU A 27 -2.58 -2.81 -12.57
N GLU A 28 -1.27 -2.96 -12.34
CA GLU A 28 -0.45 -3.99 -12.97
C GLU A 28 -0.94 -5.41 -12.63
N LEU A 29 -1.23 -5.68 -11.36
CA LEU A 29 -1.71 -6.99 -10.92
C LEU A 29 -3.10 -7.34 -11.46
N LEU A 30 -3.97 -6.34 -11.63
CA LEU A 30 -5.29 -6.49 -12.24
C LEU A 30 -5.19 -6.83 -13.73
N ASP A 31 -4.22 -6.27 -14.46
CA ASP A 31 -3.95 -6.60 -15.85
C ASP A 31 -3.42 -8.05 -15.98
N GLU A 32 -2.53 -8.45 -15.07
CA GLU A 32 -1.92 -9.78 -15.08
C GLU A 32 -2.89 -10.91 -14.68
N HIS A 33 -3.74 -10.68 -13.66
CA HIS A 33 -4.55 -11.74 -13.04
C HIS A 33 -6.07 -11.56 -13.16
N GLY A 34 -6.51 -10.41 -13.69
CA GLY A 34 -7.91 -10.05 -13.83
C GLY A 34 -8.57 -9.46 -12.56
N PRO A 35 -9.77 -8.84 -12.70
CA PRO A 35 -10.39 -8.07 -11.62
C PRO A 35 -10.84 -8.86 -10.40
N SER A 36 -11.06 -10.16 -10.54
CA SER A 36 -11.57 -11.01 -9.45
C SER A 36 -10.57 -11.20 -8.31
N VAL A 37 -9.27 -10.96 -8.54
CA VAL A 37 -8.22 -11.15 -7.52
C VAL A 37 -8.38 -10.19 -6.32
N PHE A 38 -8.99 -9.03 -6.54
CA PHE A 38 -9.21 -8.02 -5.51
C PHE A 38 -10.70 -7.70 -5.31
N ALA A 39 -11.60 -8.57 -5.79
CA ALA A 39 -13.02 -8.43 -5.53
C ALA A 39 -13.28 -8.60 -4.02
N VAL A 40 -14.12 -7.72 -3.47
CA VAL A 40 -14.57 -7.78 -2.08
C VAL A 40 -15.97 -8.40 -2.10
N ASP A 41 -16.21 -9.39 -1.25
CA ASP A 41 -17.53 -10.02 -1.07
C ASP A 41 -18.58 -9.05 -0.51
#